data_AF-A0A4R5HHQ9-F1
#
_entry.id   AF-A0A4R5HHQ9-F1
#
_cell.length_a   1.000
_cell.length_b   1.000
_cell.length_c   1.000
_cell.angle_alpha   90.00
_cell.angle_beta   90.00
_cell.angle_gamma   90.00
#
_symmetry.space_group_name_H-M   'P 1'
#
loop_
_entity.id
_entity.type
_entity.pdbx_description
1 polymer ?
#
loop_
_entity_poly.entity_id
_entity_poly.type
_entity_poly.pdbx_seq_one_letter_code
_entity_poly.pdbx_strand_id
1 'polypeptide(L)'
;MLSGKLWPMHPHPLPGECLSSWLVRTAHANGLKIQTFSICAFGNQKQVWNRDIDRQSPDWILIPMSEKTGTSLKVIDKTTLKLYEKRLFPMMKTSGQLRWVLPLKMTHRVYKGFGMQYCPLCLAEDDTPYFRLAWRLGFFTFCPKHRTLLSNKCWNCDAPVAFHRTELGKPNVFDISGLDECWRCGESLTQSPVVPIDIDNQVSLNMWTRVLKAVQRNFVNSGPLNYERLVLLHQVCKLLSSHRYYSKLTDYIHAKSLIRPQKVEFSSSFEALSVTERHYVLQMAWWLIGANNKKLKIAISQGAIQKNYLYRDSNEPCLAEWRQC
;
A
#
# COMPACT_ATOMS: atom_id res chain seq x y z
N MET A 1 17.73 -39.23 4.48
CA MET A 1 16.27 -39.10 4.70
C MET A 1 15.91 -37.62 4.77
N LEU A 2 14.91 -37.18 4.01
CA LEU A 2 14.29 -35.88 4.24
C LEU A 2 13.55 -35.96 5.58
N SER A 3 13.83 -35.05 6.52
CA SER A 3 13.26 -35.09 7.88
C SER A 3 11.76 -34.80 7.95
N GLY A 4 11.13 -34.39 6.85
CA GLY A 4 9.73 -33.94 6.80
C GLY A 4 9.46 -32.63 7.57
N LYS A 5 10.49 -32.04 8.16
CA LYS A 5 10.38 -30.85 9.01
C LYS A 5 10.04 -29.59 8.21
N LEU A 6 10.75 -29.37 7.10
CA LEU A 6 10.57 -28.24 6.19
C LEU A 6 9.85 -28.66 4.90
N TRP A 7 9.31 -27.69 4.16
CA TRP A 7 8.89 -27.95 2.78
C TRP A 7 10.10 -28.22 1.87
N PRO A 8 9.95 -29.04 0.81
CA PRO A 8 11.04 -29.35 -0.12
C PRO A 8 11.75 -28.10 -0.63
N MET A 9 10.96 -27.12 -1.08
CA MET A 9 11.43 -25.77 -1.37
C MET A 9 10.85 -24.79 -0.34
N HIS A 10 11.72 -24.02 0.30
CA HIS A 10 11.35 -23.16 1.42
C HIS A 10 11.99 -21.77 1.23
N PRO A 11 11.57 -21.02 0.19
CA PRO A 11 12.14 -19.70 -0.05
C PRO A 11 11.84 -18.79 1.15
N HIS A 12 12.84 -18.04 1.59
CA HIS A 12 12.63 -16.97 2.57
C HIS A 12 11.95 -15.76 1.91
N PRO A 13 11.29 -14.90 2.70
CA PRO A 13 10.70 -13.66 2.17
C PRO A 13 11.78 -12.77 1.55
N LEU A 14 11.47 -12.18 0.39
CA LEU A 14 12.32 -11.17 -0.24
C LEU A 14 12.25 -9.81 0.49
N PRO A 15 13.20 -8.89 0.26
CA PRO A 15 13.20 -7.58 0.90
C PRO A 15 11.89 -6.81 0.69
N GLY A 16 11.15 -6.63 1.79
CA GLY A 16 9.88 -5.89 1.79
C GLY A 16 8.70 -6.63 1.15
N GLU A 17 8.84 -7.92 0.86
CA GLU A 17 7.78 -8.76 0.28
C GLU A 17 6.55 -8.86 1.19
N CYS A 18 5.34 -8.79 0.64
CA CYS A 18 4.11 -9.03 1.39
C CYS A 18 3.82 -10.53 1.58
N LEU A 19 3.14 -10.89 2.66
CA LEU A 19 2.81 -12.28 3.02
C LEU A 19 2.10 -13.00 1.87
N SER A 20 1.16 -12.33 1.21
CA SER A 20 0.45 -12.88 0.05
C SER A 20 1.37 -13.20 -1.12
N SER A 21 2.32 -12.33 -1.47
CA SER A 21 3.33 -12.58 -2.51
C SER A 21 4.21 -13.77 -2.13
N TRP A 22 4.73 -13.75 -0.90
CA TRP A 22 5.62 -14.79 -0.41
C TRP A 22 4.95 -16.17 -0.37
N LEU A 23 3.68 -16.23 0.02
CA LEU A 23 2.90 -17.46 0.03
C LEU A 23 2.71 -18.04 -1.39
N VAL A 24 2.44 -17.18 -2.38
CA VAL A 24 2.32 -17.60 -3.79
C VAL A 24 3.67 -18.08 -4.33
N ARG A 25 4.75 -17.33 -4.10
CA ARG A 25 6.11 -17.75 -4.45
C ARG A 25 6.50 -19.08 -3.81
N THR A 26 6.14 -19.29 -2.55
CA THR A 26 6.41 -20.55 -1.84
C THR A 26 5.66 -21.72 -2.48
N ALA A 27 4.39 -21.54 -2.85
CA ALA A 27 3.63 -22.56 -3.57
C ALA A 27 4.28 -22.89 -4.93
N HIS A 28 4.59 -21.85 -5.71
CA HIS A 28 5.18 -21.97 -7.04
C HIS A 28 6.54 -22.68 -6.97
N ALA A 29 7.38 -22.35 -5.98
CA ALA A 29 8.68 -22.99 -5.78
C ALA A 29 8.58 -24.47 -5.40
N ASN A 30 7.44 -24.93 -4.87
CA ASN A 30 7.15 -26.34 -4.62
C ASN A 30 6.42 -27.01 -5.80
N GLY A 31 6.30 -26.35 -6.94
CA GLY A 31 5.61 -26.89 -8.11
C GLY A 31 4.09 -27.03 -7.92
N LEU A 32 3.50 -26.28 -6.99
CA LEU A 32 2.09 -26.38 -6.65
C LEU A 32 1.35 -25.09 -6.96
N LYS A 33 0.17 -25.24 -7.56
CA LYS A 33 -0.80 -24.15 -7.64
C LYS A 33 -1.15 -23.65 -6.25
N ILE A 34 -1.39 -22.35 -6.12
CA ILE A 34 -1.57 -21.73 -4.80
C ILE A 34 -2.74 -22.33 -4.00
N GLN A 35 -3.82 -22.77 -4.66
CA GLN A 35 -4.94 -23.40 -3.98
C GLN A 35 -4.61 -24.79 -3.45
N THR A 36 -3.96 -25.62 -4.28
CA THR A 36 -3.49 -26.95 -3.89
C THR A 36 -2.51 -26.84 -2.74
N PHE A 37 -1.53 -25.94 -2.84
CA PHE A 37 -0.58 -25.66 -1.76
C PHE A 37 -1.29 -25.24 -0.48
N SER A 38 -2.26 -24.32 -0.57
CA SER A 38 -3.02 -23.84 0.60
C SER A 38 -3.78 -24.97 1.30
N ILE A 39 -4.38 -25.91 0.55
CA ILE A 39 -5.09 -27.07 1.11
C ILE A 39 -4.09 -28.02 1.80
N CYS A 40 -2.96 -28.31 1.17
CA CYS A 40 -1.93 -29.18 1.73
C CYS A 40 -1.28 -28.57 2.99
N ALA A 41 -1.03 -27.25 2.99
CA ALA A 41 -0.36 -26.54 4.06
C ALA A 41 -1.27 -26.23 5.26
N PHE A 42 -2.53 -25.87 5.02
CA PHE A 42 -3.41 -25.29 6.04
C PHE A 42 -4.75 -26.02 6.22
N GLY A 43 -5.01 -27.07 5.41
CA GLY A 43 -6.24 -27.83 5.40
C GLY A 43 -7.36 -27.20 4.56
N ASN A 44 -8.30 -28.04 4.10
CA ASN A 44 -9.37 -27.65 3.18
C ASN A 44 -10.45 -26.73 3.80
N GLN A 45 -10.59 -26.73 5.13
CA GLN A 45 -11.61 -25.91 5.81
C GLN A 45 -11.23 -24.42 5.88
N LYS A 46 -9.96 -24.07 5.60
CA LYS A 46 -9.46 -22.70 5.75
C LYS A 46 -9.46 -21.96 4.42
N GLN A 47 -10.30 -20.94 4.31
CA GLN A 47 -10.35 -20.06 3.14
C GLN A 47 -9.30 -18.94 3.26
N VAL A 48 -8.08 -19.20 2.78
CA VAL A 48 -6.95 -18.24 2.76
C VAL A 48 -7.31 -16.97 1.98
N TRP A 49 -7.78 -17.12 0.75
CA TRP A 49 -7.95 -16.01 -0.20
C TRP A 49 -9.31 -15.29 -0.10
N ASN A 50 -10.13 -15.62 0.90
CA ASN A 50 -11.37 -14.89 1.23
C ASN A 50 -11.13 -13.73 2.20
N ARG A 51 -9.86 -13.46 2.57
CA ARG A 51 -9.48 -12.37 3.47
C ARG A 51 -8.21 -11.69 2.98
N ASP A 52 -7.99 -10.49 3.49
CA ASP A 52 -6.74 -9.76 3.33
C ASP A 52 -5.70 -10.33 4.31
N ILE A 53 -4.97 -11.37 3.89
CA ILE A 53 -3.99 -12.06 4.76
C ILE A 53 -2.80 -11.16 5.14
N ASP A 54 -2.46 -10.17 4.32
CA ASP A 54 -1.43 -9.19 4.68
C ASP A 54 -1.88 -8.32 5.88
N ARG A 55 -3.20 -8.12 6.03
CA ARG A 55 -3.81 -7.33 7.11
C ARG A 55 -4.19 -8.15 8.33
N GLN A 56 -4.88 -9.27 8.11
CA GLN A 56 -5.40 -10.09 9.21
C GLN A 56 -4.31 -11.02 9.76
N SER A 57 -3.41 -11.50 8.90
CA SER A 57 -2.20 -12.27 9.26
C SER A 57 -2.45 -13.31 10.37
N PRO A 58 -3.36 -14.27 10.14
CA PRO A 58 -3.80 -15.19 11.18
C PRO A 58 -2.73 -16.24 11.49
N ASP A 59 -2.63 -16.65 12.76
CA ASP A 59 -1.58 -17.56 13.24
C ASP A 59 -1.60 -18.93 12.56
N TRP A 60 -2.78 -19.41 12.15
CA TRP A 60 -2.89 -20.66 11.40
C TRP A 60 -2.24 -20.60 9.99
N ILE A 61 -1.88 -19.40 9.50
CA ILE A 61 -0.98 -19.22 8.35
C ILE A 61 0.45 -18.97 8.82
N LEU A 62 0.65 -18.05 9.78
CA LEU A 62 1.99 -17.60 10.16
C LEU A 62 2.83 -18.70 10.81
N ILE A 63 2.22 -19.53 11.67
CA ILE A 63 2.91 -20.61 12.38
C ILE A 63 3.39 -21.68 11.38
N PRO A 64 2.54 -22.26 10.51
CA PRO A 64 3.03 -23.23 9.53
C PRO A 64 4.04 -22.62 8.55
N MET A 65 3.86 -21.37 8.11
CA MET A 65 4.87 -20.68 7.30
C MET A 65 6.20 -20.57 8.04
N SER A 66 6.19 -20.26 9.35
CA SER A 66 7.41 -20.18 10.17
C SER A 66 8.10 -21.53 10.25
N GLU A 67 7.36 -22.56 10.66
CA GLU A 67 7.89 -23.89 10.90
C GLU A 67 8.39 -24.55 9.61
N LYS A 68 7.63 -24.44 8.52
CA LYS A 68 7.92 -25.13 7.26
C LYS A 68 8.91 -24.42 6.37
N THR A 69 9.12 -23.12 6.56
CA THR A 69 10.18 -22.38 5.84
C THR A 69 11.44 -22.14 6.68
N GLY A 70 11.42 -22.48 7.98
CA GLY A 70 12.50 -22.12 8.89
C GLY A 70 12.62 -20.60 9.13
N THR A 71 11.62 -19.82 8.76
CA THR A 71 11.62 -18.36 8.93
C THR A 71 11.06 -17.99 10.29
N SER A 72 11.79 -17.21 11.10
CA SER A 72 11.26 -16.78 12.42
C SER A 72 9.99 -15.93 12.30
N LEU A 73 9.07 -16.04 13.28
CA LEU A 73 7.86 -15.20 13.35
C LEU A 73 8.18 -13.69 13.28
N LYS A 74 9.30 -13.25 13.86
CA LYS A 74 9.77 -11.85 13.79
C LYS A 74 10.06 -11.38 12.37
N VAL A 75 10.53 -12.26 11.49
CA VAL A 75 10.74 -11.95 10.07
C VAL A 75 9.40 -11.98 9.34
N ILE A 76 8.55 -12.96 9.65
CA ILE A 76 7.20 -13.08 9.05
C ILE A 76 6.34 -11.86 9.35
N ASP A 77 6.36 -11.31 10.57
CA ASP A 77 5.60 -10.11 10.91
C ASP A 77 5.95 -8.92 10.00
N LYS A 78 7.20 -8.84 9.50
CA LYS A 78 7.64 -7.80 8.56
C LYS A 78 7.06 -7.96 7.15
N THR A 79 6.46 -9.10 6.84
CA THR A 79 5.73 -9.35 5.58
C THR A 79 4.24 -8.96 5.69
N THR A 80 3.79 -8.58 6.89
CA THR A 80 2.40 -8.23 7.19
C THR A 80 2.27 -6.76 7.56
N LEU A 81 1.05 -6.21 7.50
CA LEU A 81 0.78 -4.83 7.89
C LEU A 81 1.05 -4.55 9.38
N LYS A 82 1.25 -5.57 10.23
CA LYS A 82 1.77 -5.39 11.60
C LYS A 82 3.09 -4.63 11.62
N LEU A 83 3.89 -4.70 10.55
CA LEU A 83 5.09 -3.88 10.37
C LEU A 83 4.83 -2.38 10.58
N TYR A 84 3.64 -1.90 10.24
CA TYR A 84 3.29 -0.48 10.26
C TYR A 84 2.52 -0.05 11.51
N GLU A 85 2.19 -1.01 12.38
CA GLU A 85 1.54 -0.72 13.66
C GLU A 85 2.42 0.16 14.55
N LYS A 86 1.81 1.13 15.23
CA LYS A 86 2.45 2.21 16.01
C LYS A 86 3.38 3.13 15.20
N ARG A 87 3.48 2.96 13.87
CA ARG A 87 4.33 3.77 12.99
C ARG A 87 3.52 4.59 11.99
N LEU A 88 2.46 4.00 11.41
CA LEU A 88 1.57 4.65 10.45
C LEU A 88 0.13 4.76 10.96
N PHE A 89 -0.24 3.88 11.89
CA PHE A 89 -1.53 3.84 12.59
C PHE A 89 -1.33 3.27 13.99
N PRO A 90 -2.20 3.58 14.97
CA PRO A 90 -1.95 3.25 16.37
C PRO A 90 -2.06 1.75 16.64
N MET A 91 -3.06 1.11 16.03
CA MET A 91 -3.35 -0.31 16.21
C MET A 91 -3.93 -0.89 14.92
N MET A 92 -3.59 -2.15 14.64
CA MET A 92 -4.20 -2.92 13.57
C MET A 92 -5.68 -3.17 13.86
N LYS A 93 -6.54 -2.84 12.88
CA LYS A 93 -7.97 -3.18 12.91
C LYS A 93 -8.25 -4.24 11.86
N THR A 94 -9.11 -5.22 12.16
CA THR A 94 -9.49 -6.28 11.21
C THR A 94 -10.55 -5.83 10.20
N SER A 95 -11.31 -4.77 10.51
CA SER A 95 -12.38 -4.22 9.69
C SER A 95 -12.28 -2.70 9.53
N GLY A 96 -13.07 -2.14 8.62
CA GLY A 96 -13.10 -0.71 8.31
C GLY A 96 -11.86 -0.19 7.58
N GLN A 97 -11.87 1.10 7.25
CA GLN A 97 -10.73 1.79 6.64
C GLN A 97 -9.62 1.96 7.67
N LEU A 98 -8.43 1.44 7.38
CA LEU A 98 -7.24 1.63 8.19
C LEU A 98 -6.40 2.75 7.56
N ARG A 99 -5.95 3.71 8.38
CA ARG A 99 -5.19 4.87 7.89
C ARG A 99 -4.03 4.43 7.01
N TRP A 100 -3.91 5.04 5.84
CA TRP A 100 -2.88 4.77 4.83
C TRP A 100 -2.96 3.40 4.16
N VAL A 101 -3.79 2.46 4.58
CA VAL A 101 -3.84 1.13 3.97
C VAL A 101 -4.89 1.09 2.88
N LEU A 102 -4.47 0.75 1.66
CA LEU A 102 -5.39 0.64 0.54
C LEU A 102 -6.30 -0.59 0.69
N PRO A 103 -7.63 -0.41 0.54
CA PRO A 103 -8.56 -1.51 0.64
C PRO A 103 -8.53 -2.38 -0.62
N LEU A 104 -8.44 -3.71 -0.44
CA LEU A 104 -8.60 -4.66 -1.55
C LEU A 104 -10.06 -4.77 -2.03
N LYS A 105 -11.03 -4.26 -1.26
CA LYS A 105 -12.50 -4.37 -1.47
C LYS A 105 -12.89 -5.76 -2.01
N MET A 106 -12.91 -6.74 -1.11
CA MET A 106 -13.11 -8.14 -1.49
C MET A 106 -14.60 -8.50 -1.54
N THR A 107 -15.03 -9.19 -2.61
CA THR A 107 -16.28 -9.96 -2.61
C THR A 107 -15.91 -11.42 -2.88
N HIS A 108 -16.10 -12.31 -1.90
CA HIS A 108 -15.53 -13.67 -1.92
C HIS A 108 -14.01 -13.65 -2.20
N ARG A 109 -13.57 -14.29 -3.29
CA ARG A 109 -12.16 -14.37 -3.74
C ARG A 109 -11.78 -13.28 -4.75
N VAL A 110 -12.70 -12.38 -5.12
CA VAL A 110 -12.48 -11.37 -6.15
C VAL A 110 -12.11 -10.05 -5.49
N TYR A 111 -10.93 -9.54 -5.83
CA TYR A 111 -10.54 -8.19 -5.46
C TYR A 111 -11.27 -7.24 -6.41
N LYS A 112 -12.18 -6.42 -5.89
CA LYS A 112 -12.85 -5.35 -6.64
C LYS A 112 -12.18 -4.00 -6.42
N GLY A 113 -11.28 -3.92 -5.44
CA GLY A 113 -10.48 -2.75 -5.14
C GLY A 113 -9.08 -2.86 -5.74
N PHE A 114 -8.42 -1.71 -5.83
CA PHE A 114 -7.05 -1.59 -6.35
C PHE A 114 -6.05 -1.45 -5.19
N GLY A 115 -6.20 -2.33 -4.19
CA GLY A 115 -5.49 -2.24 -2.92
C GLY A 115 -4.04 -2.75 -2.96
N MET A 116 -3.63 -3.36 -4.07
CA MET A 116 -2.25 -3.72 -4.36
C MET A 116 -1.78 -2.91 -5.58
N GLN A 117 -0.62 -2.27 -5.43
CA GLN A 117 0.04 -1.49 -6.48
C GLN A 117 1.36 -2.17 -6.88
N TYR A 118 1.99 -1.68 -7.95
CA TYR A 118 3.30 -2.13 -8.41
C TYR A 118 4.00 -1.06 -9.24
N CYS A 119 5.33 -1.18 -9.33
CA CYS A 119 6.14 -0.48 -10.31
C CYS A 119 6.52 -1.48 -11.42
N PRO A 120 6.17 -1.22 -12.71
CA PRO A 120 6.52 -2.14 -13.80
C PRO A 120 8.03 -2.37 -13.90
N LEU A 121 8.82 -1.31 -13.73
CA LEU A 121 10.28 -1.38 -13.78
C LEU A 121 10.87 -2.16 -12.60
N CYS A 122 10.29 -2.08 -11.39
CA CYS A 122 10.75 -2.94 -10.30
C CYS A 122 10.48 -4.41 -10.59
N LEU A 123 9.29 -4.74 -11.12
CA LEU A 123 8.97 -6.12 -11.47
C LEU A 123 9.91 -6.65 -12.56
N ALA A 124 10.25 -5.84 -13.56
CA ALA A 124 11.16 -6.21 -14.65
C ALA A 124 12.62 -6.40 -14.19
N GLU A 125 13.06 -5.66 -13.17
CA GLU A 125 14.42 -5.74 -12.62
C GLU A 125 14.59 -6.84 -11.55
N ASP A 126 13.49 -7.37 -11.02
CA ASP A 126 13.53 -8.40 -9.99
C ASP A 126 13.90 -9.75 -10.62
N ASP A 127 14.99 -10.38 -10.15
CA ASP A 127 15.37 -11.76 -10.57
C ASP A 127 14.21 -12.75 -10.40
N THR A 128 13.37 -12.52 -9.40
CA THR A 128 12.07 -13.19 -9.26
C THR A 128 11.03 -12.14 -8.89
N PRO A 129 10.09 -11.82 -9.79
CA PRO A 129 9.08 -10.80 -9.53
C PRO A 129 8.28 -11.06 -8.25
N TYR A 130 8.13 -10.00 -7.44
CA TYR A 130 7.41 -10.09 -6.16
C TYR A 130 6.74 -8.76 -5.80
N PHE A 131 5.70 -8.84 -4.96
CA PHE A 131 4.95 -7.66 -4.53
C PHE A 131 5.40 -7.20 -3.16
N ARG A 132 5.69 -5.90 -3.07
CA ARG A 132 6.19 -5.27 -1.86
C ARG A 132 5.04 -4.81 -0.98
N LEU A 133 5.13 -5.07 0.32
CA LEU A 133 4.13 -4.66 1.31
C LEU A 133 3.88 -3.14 1.31
N ALA A 134 4.92 -2.34 1.07
CA ALA A 134 4.82 -0.89 1.00
C ALA A 134 3.88 -0.39 -0.12
N TRP A 135 3.69 -1.19 -1.18
CA TRP A 135 2.75 -0.89 -2.27
C TRP A 135 1.28 -1.06 -1.88
N ARG A 136 0.99 -1.52 -0.66
CA ARG A 136 -0.34 -1.50 -0.04
C ARG A 136 -0.68 -0.14 0.58
N LEU A 137 0.25 0.83 0.59
CA LEU A 137 0.07 2.10 1.30
C LEU A 137 -0.36 3.23 0.36
N GLY A 138 -1.42 3.97 0.72
CA GLY A 138 -2.02 5.00 -0.11
C GLY A 138 -1.16 6.24 -0.34
N PHE A 139 -0.17 6.49 0.51
CA PHE A 139 0.84 7.52 0.26
C PHE A 139 1.98 7.05 -0.66
N PHE A 140 2.02 5.76 -1.01
CA PHE A 140 3.03 5.18 -1.90
C PHE A 140 2.52 5.24 -3.35
N THR A 141 2.33 6.45 -3.87
CA THR A 141 1.74 6.64 -5.22
C THR A 141 2.77 6.57 -6.34
N PHE A 142 4.07 6.61 -6.01
CA PHE A 142 5.16 6.51 -6.98
C PHE A 142 6.32 5.68 -6.45
N CYS A 143 7.14 5.15 -7.36
CA CYS A 143 8.36 4.43 -7.03
C CYS A 143 9.50 5.42 -6.76
N PRO A 144 10.13 5.46 -5.57
CA PRO A 144 11.25 6.36 -5.30
C PRO A 144 12.56 5.93 -5.98
N LYS A 145 12.65 4.70 -6.50
CA LYS A 145 13.77 4.23 -7.33
C LYS A 145 13.66 4.77 -8.76
N HIS A 146 12.51 4.55 -9.39
CA HIS A 146 12.29 4.84 -10.81
C HIS A 146 11.59 6.16 -11.11
N ARG A 147 11.05 6.84 -10.09
CA ARG A 147 10.30 8.11 -10.22
C ARG A 147 9.12 8.05 -11.19
N THR A 148 8.46 6.89 -11.25
CA THR A 148 7.20 6.67 -11.98
C THR A 148 6.05 6.50 -11.00
N LEU A 149 4.85 6.93 -11.38
CA LEU A 149 3.63 6.53 -10.69
C LEU A 149 3.53 5.01 -10.63
N LEU A 150 2.99 4.49 -9.53
CA LEU A 150 2.68 3.07 -9.42
C LEU A 150 1.41 2.74 -10.20
N SER A 151 1.40 1.58 -10.84
CA SER A 151 0.19 0.99 -11.42
C SER A 151 -0.53 0.14 -10.37
N ASN A 152 -1.84 -0.04 -10.52
CA ASN A 152 -2.65 -0.86 -9.61
C ASN A 152 -3.63 -1.78 -10.35
N LYS A 153 -3.59 -1.74 -11.68
CA LYS A 153 -4.40 -2.52 -12.61
C LYS A 153 -3.53 -2.98 -13.78
N CYS A 154 -4.01 -3.96 -14.53
CA CYS A 154 -3.42 -4.37 -15.79
C CYS A 154 -3.64 -3.27 -16.84
N TRP A 155 -2.61 -3.00 -17.64
CA TRP A 155 -2.65 -2.00 -18.72
C TRP A 155 -3.53 -2.42 -19.89
N ASN A 156 -3.71 -3.73 -20.12
CA ASN A 156 -4.48 -4.27 -21.24
C ASN A 156 -5.96 -4.46 -20.91
N CYS A 157 -6.30 -5.06 -19.76
CA CYS A 157 -7.68 -5.43 -19.43
C CYS A 157 -8.26 -4.76 -18.18
N ASP A 158 -7.55 -3.78 -17.61
CA ASP A 158 -7.93 -3.01 -16.41
C ASP A 158 -8.19 -3.85 -15.14
N ALA A 159 -7.93 -5.16 -15.18
CA ALA A 159 -8.14 -6.03 -14.03
C ALA A 159 -7.23 -5.58 -12.86
N PRO A 160 -7.74 -5.57 -11.61
CA PRO A 160 -6.93 -5.26 -10.45
C PRO A 160 -5.86 -6.33 -10.25
N VAL A 161 -4.76 -5.97 -9.59
CA VAL A 161 -3.69 -6.90 -9.24
C VAL A 161 -4.22 -7.97 -8.28
N ALA A 162 -4.16 -9.22 -8.71
CA ALA A 162 -4.57 -10.39 -7.92
C ALA A 162 -3.77 -11.64 -8.36
N PHE A 163 -2.44 -11.60 -8.21
CA PHE A 163 -1.51 -12.65 -8.62
C PHE A 163 -1.85 -14.05 -8.06
N HIS A 164 -2.51 -14.14 -6.89
CA HIS A 164 -3.02 -15.39 -6.32
C HIS A 164 -4.15 -16.05 -7.15
N ARG A 165 -4.60 -15.42 -8.25
CA ARG A 165 -5.66 -15.92 -9.14
C ARG A 165 -5.15 -16.36 -10.51
N THR A 166 -3.86 -16.19 -10.83
CA THR A 166 -3.34 -16.43 -12.19
C THR A 166 -3.64 -17.83 -12.71
N GLU A 167 -3.67 -18.81 -11.81
CA GLU A 167 -3.93 -20.23 -12.11
C GLU A 167 -5.37 -20.67 -11.85
N LEU A 168 -6.21 -19.79 -11.27
CA LEU A 168 -7.54 -20.16 -10.78
C LEU A 168 -8.49 -20.48 -11.94
N GLY A 169 -9.05 -21.70 -11.93
CA GLY A 169 -9.96 -22.17 -12.97
C GLY A 169 -9.27 -22.65 -14.25
N LYS A 170 -7.94 -22.80 -14.23
CA LYS A 170 -7.14 -23.28 -15.35
C LYS A 170 -6.53 -24.65 -15.01
N PRO A 171 -7.29 -25.77 -15.11
CA PRO A 171 -6.79 -27.10 -14.73
C PRO A 171 -5.62 -27.56 -15.60
N ASN A 172 -5.65 -27.23 -16.89
CA ASN A 172 -4.69 -27.70 -17.90
C ASN A 172 -3.44 -26.82 -18.05
N VAL A 173 -3.31 -25.76 -17.25
CA VAL A 173 -2.08 -24.96 -17.20
C VAL A 173 -1.17 -25.62 -16.17
N PHE A 174 -0.06 -26.17 -16.64
CA PHE A 174 0.97 -26.82 -15.82
C PHE A 174 2.17 -25.92 -15.58
N ASP A 175 2.43 -24.98 -16.49
CA ASP A 175 3.44 -23.95 -16.31
C ASP A 175 2.96 -22.92 -15.29
N ILE A 176 3.75 -22.75 -14.25
CA ILE A 176 3.46 -21.81 -13.18
C ILE A 176 3.96 -20.44 -13.61
N SER A 177 3.03 -19.60 -14.05
CA SER A 177 3.27 -18.19 -14.41
C SER A 177 3.95 -17.39 -13.30
N GLY A 178 4.73 -16.39 -13.71
CA GLY A 178 5.29 -15.40 -12.79
C GLY A 178 4.22 -14.57 -12.08
N LEU A 179 4.56 -13.96 -10.94
CA LEU A 179 3.65 -13.06 -10.23
C LEU A 179 3.40 -11.75 -11.01
N ASP A 180 4.25 -11.45 -11.98
CA ASP A 180 4.20 -10.29 -12.86
C ASP A 180 3.24 -10.47 -14.04
N GLU A 181 2.46 -11.55 -14.13
CA GLU A 181 1.42 -11.69 -15.14
C GLU A 181 0.04 -11.23 -14.63
N CYS A 182 -0.75 -10.68 -15.54
CA CYS A 182 -2.14 -10.38 -15.25
C CYS A 182 -2.96 -11.67 -15.07
N TRP A 183 -3.56 -11.84 -13.89
CA TRP A 183 -4.38 -13.01 -13.60
C TRP A 183 -5.55 -13.23 -14.57
N ARG A 184 -6.05 -12.17 -15.22
CA ARG A 184 -7.19 -12.22 -16.13
C ARG A 184 -6.77 -12.48 -17.57
N CYS A 185 -5.90 -11.63 -18.13
CA CYS A 185 -5.56 -11.67 -19.56
C CYS A 185 -4.20 -12.30 -19.87
N GLY A 186 -3.36 -12.60 -18.86
CA GLY A 186 -2.03 -13.18 -19.04
C GLY A 186 -0.93 -12.19 -19.41
N GLU A 187 -1.27 -10.98 -19.86
CA GLU A 187 -0.26 -9.96 -20.23
C GLU A 187 0.69 -9.65 -19.07
N SER A 188 1.97 -9.45 -19.41
CA SER A 188 2.98 -9.07 -18.42
C SER A 188 2.73 -7.65 -17.92
N LEU A 189 2.69 -7.51 -16.60
CA LEU A 189 2.61 -6.26 -15.87
C LEU A 189 3.92 -5.47 -15.96
N THR A 190 5.04 -6.10 -16.34
CA THR A 190 6.32 -5.40 -16.60
C THR A 190 6.22 -4.45 -17.79
N GLN A 191 5.29 -4.70 -18.71
CA GLN A 191 5.04 -3.89 -19.90
C GLN A 191 4.06 -2.75 -19.66
N SER A 192 3.57 -2.58 -18.41
CA SER A 192 2.68 -1.45 -18.11
C SER A 192 3.36 -0.11 -18.41
N PRO A 193 2.64 0.87 -19.00
CA PRO A 193 3.18 2.18 -19.32
C PRO A 193 3.84 2.84 -18.11
N VAL A 194 5.06 3.35 -18.31
CA VAL A 194 5.81 4.11 -17.31
C VAL A 194 5.34 5.56 -17.37
N VAL A 195 4.69 6.02 -16.31
CA VAL A 195 4.18 7.39 -16.20
C VAL A 195 5.06 8.16 -15.21
N PRO A 196 5.92 9.09 -15.67
CA PRO A 196 6.78 9.86 -14.77
C PRO A 196 5.94 10.68 -13.78
N ILE A 197 6.49 10.95 -12.60
CA ILE A 197 5.84 11.85 -11.65
C ILE A 197 6.01 13.31 -12.08
N ASP A 198 4.95 14.08 -11.92
CA ASP A 198 5.04 15.54 -11.96
C ASP A 198 5.70 16.05 -10.67
N ILE A 199 6.52 17.10 -10.80
CA ILE A 199 7.24 17.70 -9.68
C ILE A 199 6.87 19.18 -9.58
N ASP A 200 5.77 19.48 -8.87
CA ASP A 200 5.35 20.87 -8.68
C ASP A 200 6.15 21.58 -7.58
N ASN A 201 6.69 20.82 -6.61
CA ASN A 201 7.50 21.36 -5.53
C ASN A 201 8.57 20.38 -5.03
N GLN A 202 9.84 20.68 -5.31
CA GLN A 202 10.96 19.80 -4.94
C GLN A 202 11.12 19.59 -3.43
N VAL A 203 10.80 20.60 -2.60
CA VAL A 203 10.91 20.49 -1.14
C VAL A 203 9.87 19.51 -0.59
N SER A 204 8.62 19.62 -1.05
CA SER A 204 7.54 18.68 -0.76
C SER A 204 7.91 17.27 -1.19
N LEU A 205 8.40 17.11 -2.42
CA LEU A 205 8.82 15.81 -2.95
C LEU A 205 9.95 15.18 -2.13
N ASN A 206 10.93 15.97 -1.68
CA ASN A 206 12.02 15.48 -0.85
C ASN A 206 11.53 14.97 0.51
N MET A 207 10.62 15.68 1.16
CA MET A 207 10.02 15.23 2.43
C MET A 207 9.22 13.94 2.24
N TRP A 208 8.42 13.88 1.18
CA TRP A 208 7.64 12.69 0.85
C TRP A 208 8.55 11.49 0.54
N THR A 209 9.57 11.67 -0.29
CA THR A 209 10.54 10.64 -0.67
C THR A 209 11.28 10.09 0.54
N ARG A 210 11.59 10.91 1.56
CA ARG A 210 12.18 10.43 2.82
C ARG A 210 11.27 9.43 3.53
N VAL A 211 9.97 9.71 3.59
CA VAL A 211 8.98 8.78 4.17
C VAL A 211 8.93 7.48 3.36
N LEU A 212 8.88 7.56 2.02
CA LEU A 212 8.86 6.38 1.16
C LEU A 212 10.10 5.50 1.36
N LYS A 213 11.30 6.11 1.39
CA LYS A 213 12.56 5.41 1.62
C LYS A 213 12.64 4.78 3.01
N ALA A 214 12.12 5.46 4.04
CA ALA A 214 12.06 4.89 5.39
C ALA A 214 11.18 3.64 5.44
N VAL A 215 10.01 3.68 4.78
CA VAL A 215 9.10 2.53 4.68
C VAL A 215 9.72 1.40 3.87
N GLN A 216 10.37 1.68 2.74
CA GLN A 216 11.04 0.65 1.91
C GLN A 216 12.15 -0.10 2.65
N ARG A 217 12.84 0.59 3.57
CA ARG A 217 13.87 -0.01 4.42
C ARG A 217 13.28 -0.73 5.64
N ASN A 218 11.96 -0.89 5.72
CA ASN A 218 11.27 -1.42 6.90
C ASN A 218 11.67 -0.68 8.18
N PHE A 219 11.90 0.63 8.07
CA PHE A 219 12.35 1.53 9.14
C PHE A 219 13.76 1.24 9.69
N VAL A 220 14.54 0.37 9.06
CA VAL A 220 15.95 0.15 9.40
C VAL A 220 16.77 1.37 8.96
N ASN A 221 17.63 1.88 9.85
CA ASN A 221 18.52 3.02 9.58
C ASN A 221 17.82 4.22 8.93
N SER A 222 16.57 4.48 9.33
CA SER A 222 15.68 5.45 8.68
C SER A 222 15.50 6.75 9.47
N GLY A 223 16.06 6.83 10.68
CA GLY A 223 15.76 7.89 11.64
C GLY A 223 14.32 7.80 12.18
N PRO A 224 13.95 8.67 13.12
CA PRO A 224 12.58 8.72 13.62
C PRO A 224 11.64 9.28 12.54
N LEU A 225 10.62 8.52 12.18
CA LEU A 225 9.47 9.08 11.47
C LEU A 225 8.59 9.80 12.49
N ASN A 226 8.27 11.06 12.21
CA ASN A 226 7.33 11.81 13.04
C ASN A 226 5.91 11.29 12.78
N TYR A 227 5.43 10.43 13.69
CA TYR A 227 4.10 9.85 13.63
C TYR A 227 3.00 10.92 13.57
N GLU A 228 3.06 11.92 14.43
CA GLU A 228 2.08 13.00 14.54
C GLU A 228 1.94 13.78 13.23
N ARG A 229 3.07 14.03 12.58
CA ARG A 229 3.13 14.67 11.27
C ARG A 229 2.46 13.83 10.19
N LEU A 230 2.62 12.51 10.23
CA LEU A 230 1.91 11.60 9.32
C LEU A 230 0.41 11.54 9.62
N VAL A 231 0.01 11.68 10.89
CA VAL A 231 -1.41 11.84 11.24
C VAL A 231 -1.96 13.14 10.66
N LEU A 232 -1.27 14.27 10.84
CA LEU A 232 -1.66 15.56 10.30
C LEU A 232 -1.75 15.54 8.77
N LEU A 233 -0.76 14.96 8.10
CA LEU A 233 -0.75 14.77 6.64
C LEU A 233 -2.00 14.01 6.19
N HIS A 234 -2.36 12.92 6.88
CA HIS A 234 -3.55 12.13 6.56
C HIS A 234 -4.83 12.95 6.69
N GLN A 235 -4.96 13.74 7.76
CA GLN A 235 -6.14 14.59 7.95
C GLN A 235 -6.26 15.64 6.85
N VAL A 236 -5.16 16.28 6.47
CA VAL A 236 -5.15 17.21 5.34
C VAL A 236 -5.56 16.50 4.04
N CYS A 237 -5.07 15.28 3.80
CA CYS A 237 -5.50 14.49 2.64
C CYS A 237 -7.00 14.19 2.67
N LYS A 238 -7.58 13.85 3.84
CA LYS A 238 -9.02 13.65 3.98
C LYS A 238 -9.83 14.91 3.65
N LEU A 239 -9.38 16.09 4.10
CA LEU A 239 -10.04 17.36 3.77
C LEU A 239 -9.97 17.65 2.27
N LEU A 240 -8.80 17.45 1.66
CA LEU A 240 -8.57 17.57 0.22
C LEU A 240 -9.24 16.49 -0.64
N SER A 241 -9.85 15.49 -0.02
CA SER A 241 -10.63 14.44 -0.69
C SER A 241 -12.13 14.55 -0.43
N SER A 242 -12.56 15.55 0.34
CA SER A 242 -13.96 15.73 0.76
C SER A 242 -14.63 16.82 -0.05
N HIS A 243 -15.73 16.50 -0.71
CA HIS A 243 -16.54 17.46 -1.49
C HIS A 243 -16.88 18.72 -0.69
N ARG A 244 -17.12 18.60 0.61
CA ARG A 244 -17.49 19.72 1.50
C ARG A 244 -16.38 20.76 1.69
N TYR A 245 -15.13 20.31 1.71
CA TYR A 245 -13.98 21.16 2.08
C TYR A 245 -13.03 21.42 0.91
N TYR A 246 -13.21 20.70 -0.20
CA TYR A 246 -12.33 20.72 -1.36
C TYR A 246 -12.14 22.13 -1.90
N SER A 247 -13.21 22.77 -2.40
CA SER A 247 -13.13 24.02 -3.16
C SER A 247 -12.31 25.11 -2.45
N LYS A 248 -12.72 25.50 -1.24
CA LYS A 248 -12.05 26.59 -0.50
C LYS A 248 -10.57 26.32 -0.25
N LEU A 249 -10.22 25.08 0.09
CA LEU A 249 -8.84 24.71 0.38
C LEU A 249 -8.01 24.56 -0.89
N THR A 250 -8.55 23.96 -1.95
CA THR A 250 -7.84 23.82 -3.23
C THR A 250 -7.61 25.17 -3.88
N ASP A 251 -8.62 26.05 -3.89
CA ASP A 251 -8.51 27.41 -4.45
C ASP A 251 -7.42 28.20 -3.73
N TYR A 252 -7.37 28.06 -2.39
CA TYR A 252 -6.31 28.65 -1.58
C TYR A 252 -4.91 28.15 -1.97
N ILE A 253 -4.76 26.83 -2.13
CA ILE A 253 -3.48 26.21 -2.47
C ILE A 253 -3.06 26.61 -3.89
N HIS A 254 -3.96 26.60 -4.87
CA HIS A 254 -3.68 27.01 -6.24
C HIS A 254 -3.31 28.49 -6.34
N ALA A 255 -3.96 29.37 -5.59
CA ALA A 255 -3.62 30.78 -5.55
C ALA A 255 -2.25 31.07 -4.92
N LYS A 256 -1.66 30.12 -4.18
CA LYS A 256 -0.42 30.30 -3.40
C LYS A 256 0.72 29.37 -3.82
N SER A 257 0.49 28.46 -4.75
CA SER A 257 1.45 27.45 -5.19
C SER A 257 1.51 27.35 -6.71
N LEU A 258 2.49 26.62 -7.22
CA LEU A 258 2.61 26.30 -8.64
C LEU A 258 2.01 24.92 -8.97
N ILE A 259 1.23 24.34 -8.05
CA ILE A 259 0.61 23.02 -8.24
C ILE A 259 -0.46 23.15 -9.32
N ARG A 260 -0.33 22.34 -10.36
CA ARG A 260 -1.26 22.38 -11.50
C ARG A 260 -2.61 21.78 -11.09
N PRO A 261 -3.74 22.46 -11.33
CA PRO A 261 -5.05 21.90 -11.02
C PRO A 261 -5.30 20.58 -11.76
N GLN A 262 -5.81 19.58 -11.02
CA GLN A 262 -6.27 18.32 -11.57
C GLN A 262 -7.65 18.00 -11.03
N LYS A 263 -8.47 17.36 -11.87
CA LYS A 263 -9.80 16.88 -11.46
C LYS A 263 -9.62 15.74 -10.46
N VAL A 264 -10.39 15.79 -9.37
CA VAL A 264 -10.49 14.72 -8.38
C VAL A 264 -11.94 14.26 -8.31
N GLU A 265 -12.17 12.97 -8.53
CA GLU A 265 -13.45 12.34 -8.32
C GLU A 265 -13.59 11.98 -6.84
N PHE A 266 -14.51 12.65 -6.16
CA PHE A 266 -14.70 12.46 -4.73
C PHE A 266 -15.08 11.01 -4.40
N SER A 267 -14.44 10.49 -3.37
CA SER A 267 -14.66 9.13 -2.90
C SER A 267 -14.92 9.10 -1.40
N SER A 268 -15.28 7.93 -0.87
CA SER A 268 -15.60 7.76 0.55
C SER A 268 -14.39 7.94 1.47
N SER A 269 -13.18 7.80 0.95
CA SER A 269 -11.93 8.04 1.67
C SER A 269 -10.81 8.43 0.70
N PHE A 270 -9.74 9.02 1.24
CA PHE A 270 -8.50 9.27 0.51
C PHE A 270 -7.93 7.98 -0.10
N GLU A 271 -7.96 6.86 0.64
CA GLU A 271 -7.46 5.57 0.17
C GLU A 271 -8.28 4.97 -0.98
N ALA A 272 -9.50 5.46 -1.21
CA ALA A 272 -10.37 5.01 -2.28
C ALA A 272 -10.23 5.81 -3.59
N LEU A 273 -9.47 6.91 -3.58
CA LEU A 273 -9.10 7.65 -4.79
C LEU A 273 -8.18 6.81 -5.69
N SER A 274 -8.07 7.14 -6.97
CA SER A 274 -7.08 6.56 -7.88
C SER A 274 -5.63 6.94 -7.52
N VAL A 275 -4.64 6.30 -8.13
CA VAL A 275 -3.22 6.60 -7.83
C VAL A 275 -2.86 8.05 -8.19
N THR A 276 -3.33 8.54 -9.34
CA THR A 276 -3.10 9.90 -9.83
C THR A 276 -3.74 10.93 -8.90
N GLU A 277 -5.00 10.72 -8.49
CA GLU A 277 -5.70 11.60 -7.57
C GLU A 277 -5.04 11.62 -6.18
N ARG A 278 -4.66 10.44 -5.64
CA ARG A 278 -3.90 10.39 -4.38
C ARG A 278 -2.57 11.13 -4.51
N HIS A 279 -1.89 11.00 -5.65
CA HIS A 279 -0.62 11.69 -5.88
C HIS A 279 -0.80 13.20 -5.84
N TYR A 280 -1.79 13.72 -6.56
CA TYR A 280 -2.15 15.14 -6.57
C TYR A 280 -2.54 15.67 -5.18
N VAL A 281 -3.41 14.95 -4.46
CA VAL A 281 -3.80 15.29 -3.07
C VAL A 281 -2.58 15.33 -2.15
N LEU A 282 -1.65 14.37 -2.28
CA LEU A 282 -0.42 14.35 -1.48
C LEU A 282 0.52 15.51 -1.83
N GLN A 283 0.64 15.91 -3.10
CA GLN A 283 1.43 17.08 -3.47
C GLN A 283 0.92 18.34 -2.75
N MET A 284 -0.40 18.56 -2.78
CA MET A 284 -1.06 19.66 -2.07
C MET A 284 -0.87 19.55 -0.55
N ALA A 285 -1.09 18.37 0.02
CA ALA A 285 -0.97 18.14 1.46
C ALA A 285 0.47 18.38 1.95
N TRP A 286 1.47 17.84 1.26
CA TRP A 286 2.88 18.06 1.59
C TRP A 286 3.30 19.52 1.45
N TRP A 287 2.81 20.22 0.42
CA TRP A 287 3.07 21.64 0.24
C TRP A 287 2.51 22.48 1.38
N LEU A 288 1.28 22.17 1.80
CA LEU A 288 0.55 22.89 2.85
C LEU A 288 1.16 22.65 4.24
N ILE A 289 1.48 21.41 4.59
CA ILE A 289 2.16 21.15 5.86
C ILE A 289 3.59 21.72 5.83
N GLY A 290 4.30 21.63 4.69
CA GLY A 290 5.66 22.17 4.59
C GLY A 290 6.60 21.63 5.68
N ALA A 291 7.80 22.18 5.89
CA ALA A 291 8.70 21.68 6.93
C ALA A 291 8.18 21.93 8.36
N ASN A 292 7.50 23.06 8.59
CA ASN A 292 7.18 23.58 9.93
C ASN A 292 5.71 23.99 10.12
N ASN A 293 4.81 23.57 9.23
CA ASN A 293 3.37 23.88 9.28
C ASN A 293 3.03 25.38 9.19
N LYS A 294 3.99 26.25 8.81
CA LYS A 294 3.75 27.70 8.69
C LYS A 294 2.63 28.02 7.69
N LYS A 295 2.62 27.37 6.52
CA LYS A 295 1.59 27.58 5.49
C LYS A 295 0.21 27.11 5.98
N LEU A 296 0.15 25.96 6.64
CA LEU A 296 -1.08 25.48 7.27
C LEU A 296 -1.62 26.48 8.31
N LYS A 297 -0.78 27.03 9.18
CA LYS A 297 -1.20 28.05 10.16
C LYS A 297 -1.76 29.31 9.49
N ILE A 298 -1.12 29.79 8.42
CA ILE A 298 -1.60 30.94 7.63
C ILE A 298 -2.94 30.62 6.94
N ALA A 299 -3.08 29.41 6.39
CA ALA A 299 -4.33 28.98 5.76
C ALA A 299 -5.50 28.96 6.77
N ILE A 300 -5.25 28.55 8.01
CA ILE A 300 -6.23 28.59 9.09
C ILE A 300 -6.59 30.04 9.45
N SER A 301 -5.58 30.92 9.63
CA SER A 301 -5.83 32.33 9.99
C SER A 301 -6.58 33.10 8.89
N GLN A 302 -6.40 32.70 7.63
CA GLN A 302 -7.11 33.25 6.47
C GLN A 302 -8.46 32.55 6.21
N GLY A 303 -8.86 31.62 7.09
CA GLY A 303 -10.15 30.94 7.03
C GLY A 303 -10.29 29.93 5.89
N ALA A 304 -9.20 29.58 5.19
CA ALA A 304 -9.21 28.58 4.12
C ALA A 304 -9.52 27.17 4.65
N ILE A 305 -9.12 26.88 5.91
CA ILE A 305 -9.48 25.67 6.65
C ILE A 305 -10.00 26.08 8.02
N GLN A 306 -11.15 25.56 8.44
CA GLN A 306 -11.55 25.70 9.84
C GLN A 306 -10.70 24.76 10.71
N LYS A 307 -10.11 25.31 11.77
CA LYS A 307 -9.30 24.56 12.75
C LYS A 307 -10.00 23.28 13.21
N ASN A 308 -11.31 23.36 13.46
CA ASN A 308 -12.14 22.25 13.91
C ASN A 308 -12.14 21.05 12.97
N TYR A 309 -11.90 21.26 11.67
CA TYR A 309 -11.90 20.20 10.67
C TYR A 309 -10.61 19.38 10.69
N LEU A 310 -9.50 19.93 11.18
CA LEU A 310 -8.21 19.21 11.24
C LEU A 310 -8.20 18.07 12.26
N TYR A 311 -9.03 18.15 13.30
CA TYR A 311 -9.13 17.13 14.35
C TYR A 311 -10.48 16.40 14.36
N ARG A 312 -11.38 16.74 13.43
CA ARG A 312 -12.68 16.07 13.30
C ARG A 312 -12.47 14.60 12.96
N ASP A 313 -13.19 13.72 13.66
CA ASP A 313 -13.11 12.26 13.53
C ASP A 313 -11.72 11.67 13.84
N SER A 314 -10.89 12.41 14.61
CA SER A 314 -9.60 11.93 15.09
C SER A 314 -9.61 11.77 16.62
N ASN A 315 -9.38 10.53 17.07
CA ASN A 315 -9.13 10.22 18.49
C ASN A 315 -7.64 10.28 18.85
N GLU A 316 -6.79 10.82 17.97
CA GLU A 316 -5.34 10.87 18.17
C GLU A 316 -4.96 11.99 19.14
N PRO A 317 -4.35 11.67 20.30
CA PRO A 317 -3.98 12.68 21.30
C PRO A 317 -3.00 13.73 20.77
N CYS A 318 -2.12 13.36 19.85
CA CYS A 318 -1.11 14.27 19.27
C CYS A 318 -1.70 15.43 18.45
N LEU A 319 -2.95 15.32 17.99
CA LEU A 319 -3.64 16.44 17.35
C LEU A 319 -4.34 17.37 18.36
N ALA A 320 -4.29 17.07 19.67
CA ALA A 320 -4.91 17.89 20.71
C ALA A 320 -4.17 19.22 20.95
N GLU A 321 -2.85 19.27 20.79
CA GLU A 321 -2.09 20.54 20.93
C GLU A 321 -2.53 21.58 19.88
N TRP A 322 -2.92 21.12 18.69
CA TRP A 322 -3.50 21.95 17.64
C TRP A 322 -4.92 22.43 17.94
N ARG A 323 -5.57 21.94 19.01
CA ARG A 323 -6.86 22.47 19.48
C ARG A 323 -6.69 23.78 20.25
N GLN A 324 -5.52 24.03 20.85
CA GLN A 324 -5.29 25.15 21.77
C GLN A 324 -4.67 26.39 21.12
N CYS A 325 -4.06 26.29 19.93
CA CYS A 325 -3.52 27.42 19.14
C CYS A 325 -4.55 28.02 18.19
#